data_AF-A0A702FQD9-F1
#
_entry.id   AF-A0A702FQD9-F1
#
_cell.length_a   1.000
_cell.length_b   1.000
_cell.length_c   1.000
_cell.angle_alpha   90.00
_cell.angle_beta   90.00
_cell.angle_gamma   90.00
#
_symmetry.space_group_name_H-M   'P 1'
#
loop_
_entity.id
_entity.type
_entity.pdbx_description
1 polymer ?
#
loop_
_entity_poly.entity_id
_entity_poly.type
_entity_poly.pdbx_seq_one_letter_code
_entity_poly.pdbx_strand_id
1 'polypeptide(L)' 'MGQGINTLSLELDDKEALALAQFVKRLTWSDLRGCAVDDDEAYVIKDAVDKLQRAMAEEGFSPR' A
#
# COMPACT_ATOMS: atom_id res chain seq x y z
N MET A 1 14.64 -19.71 2.29
CA MET A 1 15.12 -18.53 3.04
C MET A 1 13.88 -17.84 3.56
N GLY A 2 13.57 -17.97 4.86
CA GLY A 2 12.35 -17.37 5.40
C GLY A 2 12.46 -15.86 5.28
N GLN A 3 11.61 -15.23 4.48
CA GLN A 3 11.59 -13.77 4.40
C GLN A 3 11.09 -13.26 5.75
N GLY A 4 12.02 -12.69 6.53
CA GLY A 4 11.70 -12.03 7.79
C GLY A 4 10.79 -10.83 7.57
N ILE A 5 10.11 -10.40 8.64
CA ILE A 5 9.37 -9.15 8.63
C ILE A 5 10.37 -8.00 8.43
N ASN A 6 10.14 -7.16 7.41
CA ASN A 6 10.91 -5.95 7.16
C ASN A 6 10.06 -4.73 7.52
N THR A 7 10.61 -3.82 8.31
CA THR A 7 9.96 -2.56 8.67
C THR A 7 10.52 -1.45 7.79
N LEU A 8 9.62 -0.64 7.21
CA LEU A 8 9.96 0.56 6.43
C LEU A 8 9.50 1.79 7.20
N SER A 9 10.36 2.81 7.29
CA SER A 9 10.03 4.13 7.83
C SER A 9 10.04 5.16 6.71
N LEU A 10 9.02 6.01 6.65
CA LEU A 10 8.82 7.01 5.61
C LEU A 10 8.42 8.33 6.26
N GLU A 11 9.02 9.44 5.81
CA GLU A 11 8.66 10.79 6.23
C GLU A 11 7.90 11.46 5.08
N LEU A 12 6.67 11.89 5.33
CA LEU A 12 5.78 12.54 4.37
C LEU A 12 5.17 13.79 5.02
N ASP A 13 5.05 14.88 4.26
CA ASP A 13 4.16 15.98 4.66
C ASP A 13 2.68 15.55 4.60
N ASP A 14 1.81 16.26 5.31
CA ASP A 14 0.36 16.01 5.32
C ASP A 14 -0.23 15.88 3.91
N LYS A 15 0.22 16.70 2.95
CA LYS A 15 -0.28 16.65 1.56
C LYS A 15 0.12 15.36 0.86
N GLU A 16 1.35 14.91 1.08
CA GLU A 16 1.88 13.69 0.46
C GLU A 16 1.21 12.45 1.06
N ALA A 17 1.07 12.41 2.39
CA ALA A 17 0.37 11.35 3.10
C ALA A 17 -1.10 11.25 2.67
N LEU A 18 -1.82 12.39 2.59
CA LEU A 18 -3.21 12.40 2.12
C LEU A 18 -3.33 11.97 0.65
N ALA A 19 -2.45 12.46 -0.23
CA ALA A 19 -2.48 12.10 -1.64
C ALA A 19 -2.22 10.60 -1.83
N LEU A 20 -1.23 10.05 -1.13
CA LEU A 20 -0.91 8.64 -1.16
C LEU A 20 -2.06 7.79 -0.61
N ALA A 21 -2.67 8.17 0.52
CA ALA A 21 -3.79 7.45 1.13
C ALA A 21 -4.98 7.35 0.16
N GLN A 22 -5.32 8.44 -0.51
CA GLN A 22 -6.38 8.47 -1.50
C GLN A 22 -6.04 7.65 -2.75
N PHE A 23 -4.78 7.68 -3.19
CA PHE A 23 -4.31 6.87 -4.32
C PHE A 23 -4.42 5.39 -4.01
N VAL A 24 -3.84 4.93 -2.89
CA VAL A 24 -3.86 3.51 -2.53
C VAL A 24 -5.27 2.99 -2.29
N LYS A 25 -6.21 3.82 -1.79
CA LYS A 25 -7.64 3.46 -1.68
C LYS A 25 -8.30 3.20 -3.04
N ARG A 26 -7.88 3.91 -4.09
CA ARG A 26 -8.49 3.82 -5.42
C ARG A 26 -7.95 2.69 -6.28
N LEU A 27 -6.83 2.08 -5.88
CA LEU A 27 -6.23 0.98 -6.63
C LEU A 27 -7.21 -0.19 -6.74
N THR A 28 -7.41 -0.66 -7.97
CA THR A 28 -8.21 -1.85 -8.24
C THR A 28 -7.32 -3.07 -8.45
N TRP A 29 -7.90 -4.27 -8.42
CA TRP A 29 -7.17 -5.49 -8.76
C TRP A 29 -6.51 -5.41 -10.13
N SER A 30 -7.17 -4.81 -11.13
CA SER A 30 -6.64 -4.66 -12.48
C SER A 30 -5.39 -3.77 -12.52
N ASP A 31 -5.33 -2.72 -11.70
CA ASP A 31 -4.14 -1.86 -11.59
C ASP A 31 -2.96 -2.64 -11.00
N LEU A 32 -3.20 -3.38 -9.90
CA LEU A 32 -2.18 -4.18 -9.23
C LEU A 32 -1.66 -5.30 -10.15
N ARG A 33 -2.60 -6.01 -10.79
CA ARG A 33 -2.32 -7.08 -11.75
C ARG A 33 -1.59 -6.57 -12.99
N GLY A 34 -1.89 -5.36 -13.46
CA GLY A 34 -1.22 -4.75 -14.60
C GLY A 34 0.25 -4.42 -14.33
N CYS A 35 0.63 -4.24 -13.07
CA CYS A 35 2.02 -4.00 -12.65
C CYS A 35 2.78 -5.29 -12.29
N ALA A 36 2.07 -6.38 -11.98
CA ALA A 36 2.66 -7.65 -11.58
C ALA A 36 3.05 -8.53 -12.79
N VAL A 37 4.04 -9.41 -12.60
CA VAL A 37 4.40 -10.41 -13.62
C VAL A 37 3.34 -11.52 -13.72
N ASP A 38 2.77 -11.91 -12.56
CA ASP A 38 1.79 -12.98 -12.45
C ASP A 38 0.81 -12.76 -11.28
N ASP A 39 -0.07 -13.74 -11.02
CA ASP A 39 -1.22 -13.53 -10.10
C ASP A 39 -0.72 -13.59 -8.67
N ASP A 40 0.29 -14.40 -8.42
CA ASP A 40 0.91 -14.56 -7.11
C ASP A 40 1.57 -13.24 -6.70
N GLU A 41 2.36 -12.64 -7.60
CA GLU A 41 2.94 -11.32 -7.35
C GLU A 41 1.85 -10.25 -7.15
N ALA A 42 0.76 -10.27 -7.92
CA ALA A 42 -0.34 -9.33 -7.74
C ALA A 42 -1.00 -9.45 -6.35
N TYR A 43 -1.14 -10.67 -5.82
CA TYR A 43 -1.61 -10.88 -4.45
C TYR A 43 -0.61 -10.38 -3.40
N VAL A 44 0.69 -10.57 -3.61
CA VAL A 44 1.74 -10.04 -2.72
C VAL A 44 1.71 -8.51 -2.69
N ILE A 45 1.60 -7.87 -3.85
CA ILE A 45 1.46 -6.40 -3.94
C ILE A 45 0.19 -5.95 -3.22
N LYS A 46 -0.94 -6.65 -3.43
CA LYS A 46 -2.20 -6.32 -2.76
C LYS A 46 -2.08 -6.38 -1.24
N ASP A 47 -1.43 -7.40 -0.69
CA ASP A 47 -1.21 -7.54 0.75
C ASP A 47 -0.31 -6.41 1.30
N ALA A 48 0.74 -6.03 0.56
CA ALA A 48 1.58 -4.90 0.94
C ALA A 48 0.81 -3.56 0.92
N VAL A 49 -0.05 -3.34 -0.08
CA VAL A 49 -0.90 -2.16 -0.17
C VAL A 49 -1.92 -2.10 0.97
N ASP A 50 -2.51 -3.24 1.35
CA ASP A 50 -3.44 -3.32 2.49
C ASP A 50 -2.77 -2.93 3.81
N LYS A 51 -1.55 -3.43 4.04
CA LYS A 51 -0.72 -3.04 5.20
C LYS A 51 -0.39 -1.55 5.19
N LEU A 52 -0.06 -0.99 4.03
CA LEU A 52 0.18 0.44 3.87
C LEU A 52 -1.08 1.26 4.19
N GLN A 53 -2.23 0.90 3.62
CA GLN A 53 -3.51 1.56 3.91
C GLN A 53 -3.83 1.58 5.41
N ARG A 54 -3.59 0.45 6.09
CA ARG A 54 -3.81 0.33 7.53
C ARG A 54 -2.86 1.21 8.34
N ALA A 55 -1.56 1.18 8.02
CA ALA A 55 -0.59 2.06 8.69
C ALA A 55 -0.96 3.54 8.53
N MET A 56 -1.39 3.95 7.34
CA MET A 56 -1.83 5.32 7.08
C MET A 56 -3.11 5.69 7.85
N ALA A 57 -4.05 4.75 7.98
CA ALA A 57 -5.26 4.95 8.77
C ALA A 57 -4.97 5.07 10.26
N GLU A 58 -4.02 4.29 10.80
CA GLU A 58 -3.55 4.37 12.20
C GLU A 58 -2.91 5.73 12.50
N GLU A 59 -2.16 6.30 11.55
CA GLU A 59 -1.58 7.64 11.65
C GLU A 59 -2.60 8.79 11.43
N GLY A 60 -3.87 8.47 11.18
CA GLY A 60 -4.96 9.46 11.03
C GLY A 60 -5.20 9.94 9.59
N PHE A 61 -4.45 9.44 8.62
CA PHE A 61 -4.68 9.65 7.19
C PHE A 61 -5.73 8.67 6.67
N SER A 62 -6.92 8.70 7.28
CA SER A 62 -8.04 7.83 6.86
C SER A 62 -8.65 8.34 5.56
N PRO A 63 -8.70 7.50 4.52
CA PRO A 63 -9.16 7.93 3.22
C PRO A 63 -10.70 8.07 3.20
N ARG A 64 -11.18 9.28 2.91
CA ARG A 64 -12.62 9.66 2.94
C ARG A 64 -13.44 8.86 1.93
#